data_AF-A0A6J4J7I6-F1
#
_entry.id   AF-A0A6J4J7I6-F1
#
_cell.length_a   1.000
_cell.length_b   1.000
_cell.length_c   1.000
_cell.angle_alpha   90.00
_cell.angle_beta   90.00
_cell.angle_gamma   90.00
#
_symmetry.space_group_name_H-M   'P 1'
#
loop_
_entity.id
_entity.type
_entity.pdbx_description
1 polymer ?
#
loop_
_entity_poly.entity_id
_entity_poly.type
_entity_poly.pdbx_seq_one_letter_code
_entity_poly.pdbx_strand_id
1 'polypeptide(L)'
;MWRRAGGLGLLTTLLAVMVLLWSAPAWADPELRPSPASGPAGSEVTITGTGFADADVEVHWGDRSGPVLGTARGPNFSVKVVIP
;
A
#
# COMPACT_ATOMS: atom_id res chain seq x y z
N MET A 1 13.07 -51.84 -17.89
CA MET A 1 12.60 -50.64 -18.63
C MET A 1 11.45 -50.00 -17.85
N TRP A 2 11.70 -48.95 -17.07
CA TRP A 2 10.65 -48.11 -16.48
C TRP A 2 10.86 -46.68 -16.96
N ARG A 3 9.84 -46.15 -17.65
CA ARG A 3 9.74 -44.76 -18.07
C ARG A 3 8.59 -44.13 -17.28
N ARG A 4 8.79 -42.84 -16.99
CA ARG A 4 7.80 -41.76 -16.78
C ARG A 4 7.22 -41.67 -15.37
N ALA A 5 6.91 -40.49 -14.83
CA ALA A 5 7.22 -39.10 -15.15
C ALA A 5 6.58 -38.22 -14.05
N GLY A 6 7.13 -37.03 -13.82
CA GLY A 6 6.31 -35.81 -13.89
C GLY A 6 5.42 -35.39 -12.70
N GLY A 7 5.68 -35.81 -11.46
CA GLY A 7 4.88 -35.35 -10.31
C GLY A 7 5.40 -34.10 -9.59
N LEU A 8 6.69 -33.77 -9.71
CA LEU A 8 7.36 -32.86 -8.77
C LEU A 8 7.32 -31.37 -9.16
N GLY A 9 7.07 -31.03 -10.43
CA GLY A 9 7.05 -29.63 -10.90
C GLY A 9 5.75 -28.86 -10.60
N LEU A 10 4.65 -29.59 -10.36
CA LEU A 10 3.33 -29.00 -10.12
C LEU A 10 3.15 -28.62 -8.64
N LEU A 11 3.82 -29.36 -7.74
CA LEU A 11 3.82 -29.09 -6.30
C LEU A 11 4.70 -27.89 -5.92
N THR A 12 5.84 -27.69 -6.60
CA THR A 12 6.72 -26.52 -6.36
C THR A 12 6.10 -25.22 -6.86
N THR A 13 5.39 -25.26 -7.99
CA THR A 13 4.67 -24.09 -8.51
C THR A 13 3.44 -23.77 -7.66
N LEU A 14 2.71 -24.77 -7.14
CA LEU A 14 1.62 -24.55 -6.17
C LEU A 14 2.13 -23.97 -4.84
N LEU A 15 3.30 -24.40 -4.35
CA LEU A 15 3.90 -23.85 -3.13
C LEU A 15 4.41 -22.41 -3.34
N ALA A 16 5.04 -22.13 -4.49
CA ALA A 16 5.46 -20.78 -4.85
C ALA A 16 4.25 -19.85 -5.04
N VAL A 17 3.15 -20.32 -5.63
CA VAL A 17 1.89 -19.57 -5.75
C VAL A 17 1.19 -19.42 -4.39
N MET A 18 1.23 -20.39 -3.47
CA MET A 18 0.73 -20.22 -2.10
C MET A 18 1.58 -19.26 -1.25
N VAL A 19 2.89 -19.17 -1.51
CA VAL A 19 3.79 -18.15 -0.91
C VAL A 19 3.56 -16.77 -1.55
N LEU A 20 3.26 -16.71 -2.86
CA LEU A 20 2.89 -15.48 -3.59
C LEU A 20 1.44 -15.03 -3.31
N LEU A 21 0.53 -15.93 -2.90
CA LEU A 21 -0.82 -15.62 -2.44
C LEU A 21 -0.88 -15.36 -0.92
N TRP A 22 0.27 -15.42 -0.22
CA TRP A 22 0.49 -14.90 1.14
C TRP A 22 1.27 -13.57 1.09
N SER A 23 1.01 -12.72 0.09
CA SER A 23 1.85 -11.53 -0.16
C SER A 23 1.32 -10.22 0.45
N ALA A 24 0.44 -10.27 1.43
CA ALA A 24 0.37 -9.25 2.48
C ALA A 24 -0.34 -9.81 3.71
N PRO A 25 0.27 -9.83 4.90
CA PRO A 25 -0.54 -9.92 6.12
C PRO A 25 -1.50 -8.73 6.11
N ALA A 26 -2.71 -8.89 6.67
CA ALA A 26 -3.60 -7.77 6.98
C ALA A 26 -3.02 -6.79 8.04
N TRP A 27 -1.73 -6.93 8.33
CA TRP A 27 -0.88 -6.08 9.16
C TRP A 27 0.29 -5.53 8.33
N ALA A 28 0.13 -5.37 7.01
CA ALA A 28 1.05 -4.48 6.30
C ALA A 28 0.98 -3.13 7.01
N ASP A 29 2.13 -2.62 7.46
CA ASP A 29 2.18 -1.32 8.09
C ASP A 29 1.59 -0.29 7.12
N PRO A 30 0.71 0.61 7.59
CA PRO A 30 0.11 1.61 6.72
C PRO A 30 1.23 2.45 6.09
N GLU A 31 1.21 2.52 4.76
CA GLU A 31 2.20 3.24 3.97
C GLU A 31 1.58 4.49 3.35
N LEU A 32 2.32 5.59 3.36
CA LEU A 32 1.96 6.85 2.71
C LEU A 32 3.03 7.25 1.69
N ARG A 33 2.60 7.53 0.46
CA ARG A 33 3.47 7.94 -0.65
C ARG A 33 3.01 9.28 -1.25
N PRO A 34 3.72 10.39 -0.96
CA PRO A 34 3.50 11.65 -1.64
C PRO A 34 4.16 11.69 -3.04
N SER A 35 3.51 12.34 -4.01
CA SER A 35 4.06 12.66 -5.32
C SER A 35 3.65 14.08 -5.77
N PRO A 36 4.60 15.00 -5.98
CA PRO A 36 6.04 14.84 -5.78
C PRO A 36 6.42 14.61 -4.31
N ALA A 37 7.57 13.97 -4.07
CA ALA A 37 8.03 13.66 -2.70
C ALA A 37 8.52 14.90 -1.94
N SER A 38 8.86 15.96 -2.66
CA SER A 38 9.27 17.25 -2.10
C SER A 38 8.96 18.38 -3.08
N GLY A 39 8.84 19.59 -2.54
CA GLY A 39 8.55 20.80 -3.29
C GLY A 39 8.47 22.00 -2.34
N PRO A 40 8.37 23.22 -2.87
CA PRO A 40 8.11 24.39 -2.06
C PRO A 40 6.73 24.32 -1.39
N ALA A 41 6.57 25.03 -0.28
CA ALA A 41 5.27 25.31 0.32
C ALA A 41 4.29 25.87 -0.75
N GLY A 42 3.03 25.47 -0.65
CA GLY A 42 1.97 25.77 -1.63
C GLY A 42 1.91 24.83 -2.83
N SER A 43 2.79 23.82 -2.92
CA SER A 43 2.73 22.83 -4.01
C SER A 43 1.54 21.88 -3.85
N GLU A 44 0.87 21.56 -4.96
CA GLU A 44 -0.12 20.48 -5.02
C GLU A 44 0.61 19.12 -5.05
N VAL A 45 0.29 18.26 -4.09
CA VAL A 45 0.87 16.92 -3.93
C VAL A 45 -0.25 15.88 -3.91
N THR A 46 -0.04 14.78 -4.61
CA THR A 46 -0.92 13.61 -4.53
C THR A 46 -0.39 12.67 -3.46
N ILE A 47 -1.18 12.42 -2.42
CA ILE A 47 -0.90 11.46 -1.36
C ILE A 47 -1.60 10.15 -1.72
N THR A 48 -0.86 9.05 -1.78
CA THR A 48 -1.40 7.70 -1.90
C THR A 48 -1.19 6.94 -0.61
N GLY A 49 -2.25 6.39 -0.03
CA GLY A 49 -2.22 5.57 1.17
C GLY A 49 -2.60 4.13 0.88
N THR A 50 -1.92 3.17 1.52
CA THR A 50 -2.25 1.73 1.44
C THR A 50 -2.08 1.05 2.79
N GLY A 51 -2.81 -0.04 3.02
CA GLY A 51 -2.72 -0.79 4.29
C GLY A 51 -3.43 -0.13 5.47
N PHE A 52 -4.34 0.82 5.21
CA PHE A 52 -5.17 1.43 6.24
C PHE A 52 -6.37 0.54 6.58
N ALA A 53 -7.01 0.78 7.72
CA ALA A 53 -8.32 0.20 8.01
C ALA A 53 -9.37 0.71 6.99
N ASP A 54 -10.41 -0.06 6.72
CA ASP A 54 -11.58 0.40 5.95
C ASP A 54 -12.42 1.36 6.80
N ALA A 55 -11.90 2.57 6.97
CA ALA A 55 -12.45 3.65 7.76
C ALA A 55 -12.08 5.00 7.15
N ASP A 56 -12.68 6.06 7.67
CA ASP A 56 -12.30 7.44 7.34
C ASP A 56 -10.90 7.75 7.88
N VAL A 57 -10.12 8.48 7.08
CA VAL A 57 -8.72 8.81 7.33
C VAL A 57 -8.52 10.32 7.18
N GLU A 58 -7.79 10.94 8.11
CA GLU A 58 -7.34 12.33 8.01
C GLU A 58 -5.85 12.36 7.68
N VAL A 59 -5.47 13.21 6.71
CA VAL A 59 -4.08 13.45 6.34
C VAL A 59 -3.63 14.75 6.99
N HIS A 60 -2.62 14.67 7.87
CA HIS A 60 -2.06 15.82 8.56
C HIS A 60 -0.66 16.16 8.04
N TRP A 61 -0.29 17.44 8.08
CA TRP A 61 1.08 17.87 7.82
C TRP A 61 1.96 17.78 9.06
N GLY A 62 3.13 17.15 8.94
CA GLY A 62 4.07 16.96 10.05
C GLY A 62 3.62 15.84 10.98
N ASP A 63 2.84 16.16 12.01
CA ASP A 63 2.34 15.22 13.01
C ASP A 63 0.81 15.28 13.15
N ARG A 64 0.24 14.44 14.02
CA ARG A 64 -1.23 14.31 14.20
C ARG A 64 -1.91 15.57 14.77
N SER A 65 -1.15 16.46 15.39
CA SER A 65 -1.63 17.77 15.86
C SER A 65 -1.47 18.87 14.83
N GLY A 66 -0.77 18.59 13.72
CA GLY A 66 -0.61 19.49 12.60
C GLY A 66 -1.89 19.72 11.80
N PRO A 67 -1.87 20.68 10.85
CA PRO A 67 -3.03 21.04 10.06
C PRO A 67 -3.51 19.87 9.19
N VAL A 68 -4.82 19.69 9.12
CA VAL A 68 -5.46 18.72 8.22
C VAL A 68 -5.38 19.22 6.79
N LEU A 69 -4.78 18.40 5.93
CA LEU A 69 -4.62 18.67 4.51
C LEU A 69 -5.78 18.11 3.67
N GLY A 70 -6.41 17.05 4.14
CA GLY A 70 -7.56 16.42 3.49
C GLY A 70 -8.04 15.16 4.20
N THR A 71 -9.19 14.67 3.76
CA THR A 71 -9.80 13.44 4.27
C THR A 71 -9.89 12.40 3.15
N ALA A 72 -9.76 11.13 3.50
CA ALA A 72 -9.84 10.00 2.58
C ALA A 72 -10.51 8.79 3.25
N ARG A 73 -10.67 7.70 2.51
CA ARG A 73 -11.22 6.45 3.02
C ARG A 73 -10.31 5.28 2.67
N GLY A 74 -9.95 4.47 3.67
CA GLY A 74 -9.14 3.27 3.47
C GLY A 74 -9.91 2.14 2.78
N PRO A 75 -9.29 0.96 2.59
CA PRO A 75 -7.94 0.60 3.00
C PRO A 75 -6.84 1.20 2.11
N ASN A 76 -7.22 1.70 0.92
CA ASN A 76 -6.33 2.38 -0.01
C ASN A 76 -7.00 3.65 -0.53
N PHE A 77 -6.25 4.74 -0.65
CA PHE A 77 -6.78 6.01 -1.13
C PHE A 77 -5.74 6.80 -1.92
N SER A 78 -6.25 7.76 -2.71
CA SER A 78 -5.45 8.79 -3.35
C SER A 78 -6.15 10.13 -3.19
N VAL A 79 -5.46 11.11 -2.64
CA VAL A 79 -6.02 12.44 -2.36
C VAL A 79 -5.02 13.52 -2.78
N LYS A 80 -5.53 14.56 -3.43
CA LYS A 80 -4.75 15.76 -3.75
C LYS A 80 -4.83 16.73 -2.59
N VAL A 81 -3.68 17.23 -2.17
CA VAL A 81 -3.54 18.17 -1.06
C VAL A 81 -2.55 19.27 -1.39
N VAL A 82 -2.66 20.41 -0.72
CA VAL A 82 -1.69 21.51 -0.82
C VAL A 82 -0.80 21.49 0.41
N ILE A 83 0.52 21.46 0.21
CA ILE A 83 1.47 21.49 1.32
C ILE A 83 1.55 22.90 1.91
N PRO A 84 1.44 23.09 3.24
CA PRO A 84 1.57 24.39 3.89
C PRO A 84 2.95 25.03 3.73
#